data_AF-A0A9P5RG34-F1
#
_entry.id   AF-A0A9P5RG34-F1
#
_cell.length_a   1.000
_cell.length_b   1.000
_cell.length_c   1.000
_cell.angle_alpha   90.00
_cell.angle_beta   90.00
_cell.angle_gamma   90.00
#
_symmetry.space_group_name_H-M   'P 1'
#
loop_
_entity.id
_entity.type
_entity.pdbx_description
1 polymer ?
#
loop_
_entity_poly.entity_id
_entity_poly.type
_entity_poly.pdbx_seq_one_letter_code
_entity_poly.pdbx_strand_id
1 'polypeptide(L)' 'MFNGSSKYQDIFDKFAKVQNYGLKHPISIPQVTIIGDQSSGKSSVLEAITKLPFPRDKGMCTRFATL' A
#
# COMPACT_ATOMS: atom_id res chain seq x y z
N MET A 1 -14.52 4.86 -13.62
CA MET A 1 -15.39 5.46 -12.57
C MET A 1 -15.56 4.42 -11.46
N PHE A 2 -14.64 4.37 -10.48
CA PHE A 2 -14.85 3.56 -9.27
C PHE A 2 -15.61 4.43 -8.28
N ASN A 3 -16.93 4.43 -8.38
CA ASN A 3 -17.81 5.08 -7.42
C ASN A 3 -18.22 4.01 -6.40
N GLY A 4 -17.46 3.91 -5.33
CA GLY A 4 -17.64 2.93 -4.27
C GLY A 4 -16.79 3.29 -3.07
N SER A 5 -17.11 4.40 -2.42
CA SER A 5 -16.55 4.79 -1.12
C SER A 5 -17.03 3.80 -0.05
N SER A 6 -16.37 2.65 -0.05
CA SER A 6 -16.45 1.63 0.99
C SER A 6 -16.09 2.28 2.33
N LYS A 7 -16.91 2.02 3.37
CA LYS A 7 -16.68 2.45 4.76
C LYS A 7 -15.23 2.25 5.25
N TYR A 8 -14.51 1.28 4.69
CA TYR A 8 -13.10 1.01 5.00
C TYR A 8 -12.12 2.04 4.42
N GLN A 9 -12.41 2.62 3.26
CA GLN A 9 -11.57 3.67 2.67
C GLN A 9 -11.56 4.91 3.56
N ASP A 10 -12.72 5.33 4.07
CA ASP A 10 -12.83 6.45 5.02
C ASP A 10 -12.03 6.19 6.31
N ILE A 11 -11.94 4.93 6.74
CA ILE A 11 -11.17 4.53 7.92
C ILE A 11 -9.67 4.65 7.62
N PHE A 12 -9.19 4.11 6.49
CA PHE A 12 -7.80 4.23 6.08
C PHE A 12 -7.37 5.68 5.88
N ASP A 13 -8.20 6.50 5.24
CA ASP A 13 -7.93 7.93 5.02
C ASP A 13 -7.81 8.71 6.33
N LYS A 14 -8.66 8.40 7.32
CA LYS A 14 -8.58 9.01 8.65
C LYS A 14 -7.31 8.59 9.37
N PHE A 15 -6.95 7.31 9.31
CA PHE A 15 -5.72 6.82 9.92
C PHE A 15 -4.46 7.42 9.29
N ALA A 16 -4.40 7.53 7.95
CA ALA A 16 -3.31 8.18 7.24
C ALA A 16 -3.16 9.67 7.66
N LYS A 17 -4.29 10.39 7.78
CA LYS A 17 -4.28 11.76 8.30
C LYS A 17 -3.73 11.83 9.73
N VAL A 18 -4.15 10.91 10.60
CA VAL A 18 -3.71 10.86 12.00
C VAL A 18 -2.21 10.58 12.13
N GLN A 19 -1.64 9.71 11.30
CA GLN A 19 -0.19 9.47 11.28
C GLN A 19 0.63 10.71 10.90
N ASN A 20 0.11 11.56 10.02
CA ASN A 20 0.80 12.79 9.59
C ASN A 20 0.89 13.88 10.66
N TYR A 21 0.16 13.76 11.78
CA TYR A 21 0.18 14.78 12.85
C TYR A 21 1.36 14.65 13.83
N GLY A 22 2.37 13.82 13.54
CA GLY A 22 3.58 13.72 14.37
C GLY A 22 3.27 13.31 15.81
N LEU A 23 2.39 12.31 15.96
CA LEU A 23 1.94 11.84 17.27
C LEU A 23 3.13 11.42 18.14
N LYS A 24 3.15 11.85 19.41
CA LYS A 24 4.12 11.41 20.42
C LYS A 24 4.13 9.90 20.62
N HIS A 25 3.00 9.25 20.35
CA HIS A 25 2.83 7.80 20.38
C HIS A 25 2.28 7.34 19.03
N PRO A 26 3.06 6.63 18.21
CA PRO A 26 2.59 6.16 16.92
C PRO A 26 1.48 5.13 17.10
N ILE A 27 0.41 5.27 16.33
CA ILE A 27 -0.66 4.29 16.26
C ILE A 27 -0.20 3.17 15.32
N SER A 28 -0.16 1.93 15.84
CA SER A 28 0.16 0.74 15.04
C SER A 28 -1.00 0.40 14.12
N ILE A 29 -0.88 0.77 12.84
CA ILE A 29 -1.82 0.35 11.80
C ILE A 29 -1.36 -0.99 11.22
N PRO A 30 -2.27 -1.94 10.94
CA PRO A 30 -1.92 -3.15 10.19
C PRO A 30 -1.33 -2.78 8.82
N GLN A 31 -0.07 -3.12 8.60
CA GLN A 31 0.63 -2.98 7.33
C GLN A 31 0.99 -4.36 6.78
N VAL A 32 0.98 -4.50 5.46
CA VAL A 32 1.38 -5.73 4.77
C VAL A 32 2.61 -5.43 3.93
N THR A 33 3.71 -6.15 4.19
CA THR A 33 4.95 -6.04 3.43
C THR A 33 5.19 -7.33 2.65
N ILE A 34 5.56 -7.19 1.38
CA ILE A 34 5.94 -8.34 0.54
C ILE A 34 7.45 -8.35 0.38
N ILE A 35 8.09 -9.45 0.78
CA ILE A 35 9.54 -9.65 0.74
C ILE A 35 9.86 -10.80 -0.22
N GLY A 36 10.89 -10.64 -1.04
CA GLY A 36 11.40 -11.68 -1.92
C GLY A 36 12.34 -11.14 -2.99
N ASP A 37 13.10 -12.03 -3.62
CA ASP A 37 14.13 -11.71 -4.61
C ASP A 37 13.63 -10.93 -5.82
N GLN A 38 14.52 -10.24 -6.54
CA GLN A 38 14.17 -9.54 -7.77
C GLN A 38 13.45 -10.50 -8.73
N SER A 39 12.37 -10.03 -9.37
CA SER A 39 11.55 -10.83 -10.30
C SER A 39 10.72 -11.98 -9.69
N SER A 40 10.60 -12.08 -8.36
CA SER A 40 9.81 -13.14 -7.70
C SER A 40 8.28 -12.97 -7.77
N GLY A 41 7.76 -12.03 -8.56
CA GLY A 41 6.32 -11.81 -8.71
C GLY A 41 5.65 -10.94 -7.64
N LYS A 42 6.40 -10.19 -6.83
CA LYS A 42 5.85 -9.27 -5.80
C LYS A 42 4.80 -8.31 -6.33
N SER A 43 5.07 -7.64 -7.46
CA SER A 43 4.13 -6.73 -8.10
C SER A 43 2.87 -7.46 -8.56
N SER A 44 2.99 -8.69 -9.07
CA SER A 44 1.85 -9.52 -9.47
C SER A 44 0.98 -9.93 -8.27
N VAL A 45 1.57 -10.20 -7.12
CA VAL A 45 0.83 -10.46 -5.88
C VAL A 45 0.08 -9.20 -5.42
N LEU A 46 0.75 -8.03 -5.43
CA LEU A 46 0.09 -6.76 -5.08
C LEU A 46 -1.06 -6.44 -6.03
N GLU A 47 -0.89 -6.62 -7.34
CA GLU A 47 -1.96 -6.43 -8.32
C GLU A 47 -3.13 -7.39 -8.09
N ALA A 48 -2.85 -8.65 -7.76
CA ALA A 48 -3.87 -9.65 -7.49
C ALA A 48 -4.72 -9.32 -6.26
N ILE A 49 -4.09 -8.78 -5.20
CA ILE A 49 -4.75 -8.39 -3.94
C ILE A 49 -5.48 -7.06 -4.09
N THR A 50 -4.80 -6.03 -4.60
CA THR A 50 -5.32 -4.66 -4.67
C THR A 50 -6.27 -4.43 -5.86
N LYS A 51 -6.19 -5.28 -6.89
CA LYS A 51 -6.81 -5.08 -8.21
C LYS A 51 -6.38 -3.77 -8.90
N LEU A 52 -5.28 -3.16 -8.45
CA LEU A 52 -4.68 -1.99 -9.08
C LEU A 52 -3.49 -2.43 -9.95
N PRO A 53 -3.25 -1.79 -11.10
CA PRO A 53 -2.05 -2.07 -11.90
C PRO A 53 -0.81 -1.55 -11.17
N PHE A 54 0.24 -2.36 -11.08
CA PHE A 54 1.54 -1.93 -10.58
C PHE A 54 2.52 -1.76 -11.74
N PRO A 55 3.37 -0.72 -11.71
CA PRO A 55 4.37 -0.53 -12.75
C PRO A 55 5.31 -1.74 -12.81
N ARG A 56 5.51 -2.28 -14.02
CA ARG A 56 6.45 -3.37 -14.32
C ARG A 56 7.53 -2.80 -15.24
N ASP A 57 8.74 -2.61 -14.73
CA ASP A 57 9.89 -2.16 -15.52
C ASP A 57 10.98 -3.25 -15.53
N LYS A 58 11.81 -3.29 -16.58
CA LYS A 58 12.90 -4.26 -16.76
C LYS A 58 14.04 -4.10 -15.73
N GLY A 59 14.05 -3.00 -14.98
CA GLY A 59 15.01 -2.69 -13.91
C GLY A 59 14.52 -3.07 -12.50
N MET A 60 14.74 -2.17 -11.53
CA MET A 60 14.38 -2.39 -10.12
C MET A 60 12.85 -2.31 -9.95
N CYS A 61 12.21 -3.46 -9.85
CA CYS A 61 10.78 -3.66 -10.11
C CYS A 61 9.80 -3.07 -9.08
N THR A 62 10.27 -2.50 -7.95
CA THR A 62 9.37 -1.89 -6.95
C THR A 62 10.11 -0.85 -6.10
N ARG A 63 9.91 0.45 -6.38
CA ARG A 63 10.17 1.53 -5.42
C ARG A 63 8.85 2.11 -4.95
N PHE A 64 8.13 1.34 -4.14
CA PHE A 64 6.99 1.84 -3.39
C PHE A 64 7.27 1.59 -1.91
N ALA A 65 7.98 2.52 -1.29
CA ALA A 65 8.01 2.63 0.16
C ALA A 65 6.78 3.45 0.53
N THR A 66 5.70 2.79 0.94
CA THR A 66 4.68 3.48 1.73
C THR A 66 5.29 3.65 3.11
N LEU A 67 5.72 4.87 3.43
CA LEU A 67 6.08 5.29 4.79
C LEU A 67 4.83 5.36 5.67
#